data_AF-A0AAA9ZDF9-F1
#
_entry.id   AF-A0AAA9ZDF9-F1
#
_cell.length_a   1.000
_cell.length_b   1.000
_cell.length_c   1.000
_cell.angle_alpha   90.00
_cell.angle_beta   90.00
_cell.angle_gamma   90.00
#
_symmetry.space_group_name_H-M   'P 1'
#
loop_
_entity.id
_entity.type
_entity.pdbx_description
1 polymer ?
#
loop_
_entity_poly.entity_id
_entity_poly.type
_entity_poly.pdbx_seq_one_letter_code
_entity_poly.pdbx_strand_id
1 'polypeptide(L)'
;MQCFGKLLSQPRLSLARWRQLNRGYAQSSAGPPVKPSPPVPGSSVQRMWKRLFGRYLLVTNTISSGLLMMLGDVVAQKIEMKRDGSKQRELDWYRIGCMTLVGISQGPLHHYLYLWMDRALPGTAIRTVLAKIGIDQFAISPIFITTYLYSAGILEGNSIRQCTDEITDKFATIYVADWMVWPPTQFINFYWLSPKYRVLYINGITMLYNIFLCYIKHNDDFRIRFDESDSVTK
;
A
#
# COMPACT_ATOMS: atom_id res chain seq x y z
N MET A 1 51.78 -39.89 -9.59
CA MET A 1 50.55 -40.22 -8.83
C MET A 1 50.89 -40.88 -7.48
N GLN A 2 51.44 -40.14 -6.52
CA GLN A 2 51.65 -40.62 -5.14
C GLN A 2 51.70 -39.42 -4.19
N CYS A 3 50.58 -38.71 -3.97
CA CYS A 3 50.50 -37.77 -2.85
C CYS A 3 49.07 -37.36 -2.43
N PHE A 4 48.06 -38.22 -2.64
CA PHE A 4 46.68 -37.95 -2.22
C PHE A 4 46.07 -39.03 -1.31
N GLY A 5 46.86 -40.00 -0.88
CA GLY A 5 46.41 -41.16 -0.09
C GLY A 5 46.72 -41.11 1.41
N LYS A 6 47.32 -40.05 1.93
CA LYS A 6 47.74 -39.95 3.35
C LYS A 6 47.08 -38.83 4.17
N LEU A 7 46.02 -38.19 3.64
CA LEU A 7 45.35 -37.09 4.35
C LEU A 7 44.11 -37.48 5.17
N LEU A 8 43.74 -38.77 5.20
CA LEU A 8 42.55 -39.25 5.93
C LEU A 8 42.86 -40.17 7.12
N SER A 9 44.13 -40.23 7.57
CA SER A 9 44.54 -41.06 8.71
C SER A 9 45.16 -40.23 9.84
N GLN A 10 44.52 -39.13 10.24
CA GLN A 10 44.92 -38.39 11.44
C GLN A 10 43.84 -38.55 12.54
N PRO A 11 44.24 -38.85 13.79
CA PRO A 11 43.32 -39.12 14.88
C PRO A 11 42.52 -37.86 15.19
N ARG A 12 41.23 -38.03 15.51
CA ARG A 12 40.29 -36.99 15.96
C ARG A 12 41.01 -36.06 16.96
N LEU A 13 41.39 -34.87 16.51
CA LEU A 13 41.85 -33.80 17.38
C LEU A 13 40.75 -33.60 18.43
N SER A 14 41.08 -33.84 19.70
CA SER A 14 40.11 -33.65 20.77
C SER A 14 39.59 -32.21 20.73
N LEU A 15 38.30 -32.04 21.00
CA LEU A 15 37.62 -30.73 21.01
C LEU A 15 38.39 -29.71 21.86
N ALA A 16 39.12 -30.18 22.89
CA ALA A 16 40.00 -29.39 23.73
C ALA A 16 41.21 -28.81 22.98
N ARG A 17 41.88 -29.62 22.13
CA ARG A 17 43.03 -29.19 21.34
C ARG A 17 42.62 -28.23 20.21
N TRP A 18 41.46 -28.45 19.59
CA TRP A 18 40.88 -27.48 18.64
C TRP A 18 40.54 -26.15 19.32
N ARG A 19 39.95 -26.19 20.53
CA ARG A 19 39.66 -24.98 21.33
C ARG A 19 40.90 -24.22 21.80
N GLN A 20 42.03 -24.90 22.03
CA GLN A 20 43.30 -24.25 22.37
C GLN A 20 43.94 -23.57 21.15
N LEU A 21 43.97 -24.25 20.00
CA LEU A 21 44.51 -23.70 18.75
C LEU A 21 43.70 -22.50 18.26
N ASN A 22 42.36 -22.56 18.32
CA ASN A 22 41.50 -21.42 17.97
C ASN A 22 41.60 -20.25 18.96
N ARG A 23 41.93 -20.51 20.23
CA ARG A 23 42.19 -19.44 21.21
C ARG A 23 43.47 -18.66 20.89
N GLY A 24 44.54 -19.36 20.51
CA GLY A 24 45.79 -18.73 20.09
C GLY A 24 45.64 -17.92 18.79
N TYR A 25 44.90 -18.45 17.81
CA TYR A 25 44.59 -17.72 16.57
C TYR A 25 43.73 -16.48 16.80
N ALA A 26 42.71 -16.56 17.67
CA ALA A 26 41.85 -15.42 18.00
C ALA A 26 42.60 -14.30 18.74
N GLN A 27 43.58 -14.64 19.58
CA GLN A 27 44.41 -13.65 20.27
C GLN A 27 45.48 -13.02 19.36
N SER A 28 46.04 -13.76 18.41
CA SER A 28 47.06 -13.23 17.48
C SER A 28 46.48 -12.41 16.32
N SER A 29 45.18 -12.53 16.03
CA SER A 29 44.50 -11.83 14.92
C SER A 29 43.63 -10.67 15.36
N ALA A 30 43.57 -10.38 16.67
CA ALA A 30 42.80 -9.28 17.21
C ALA A 30 43.55 -7.97 17.00
N GLY A 31 43.29 -7.31 15.86
CA GLY A 31 43.56 -5.88 15.73
C GLY A 31 42.85 -5.09 16.84
N PRO A 32 43.25 -3.84 17.10
CA PRO A 32 42.65 -3.03 18.16
C PRO A 32 41.11 -2.99 17.98
N PRO A 33 40.33 -3.04 19.08
CA PRO A 33 38.88 -3.00 18.99
C PRO A 33 38.47 -1.73 18.24
N VAL A 34 37.90 -1.91 17.04
CA VAL A 34 37.30 -0.82 16.28
C VAL A 34 36.14 -0.31 17.12
N LYS A 35 36.32 0.84 17.78
CA LYS A 35 35.23 1.51 18.49
C LYS A 35 34.10 1.71 17.47
N PRO A 36 32.85 1.32 17.78
CA PRO A 36 31.74 1.59 16.88
C PRO A 36 31.72 3.10 16.62
N SER A 37 31.89 3.48 15.36
CA SER A 37 31.80 4.87 14.95
C SER A 37 30.46 5.44 15.42
N PRO A 38 30.43 6.64 16.02
CA PRO A 38 29.18 7.24 16.46
C PRO A 38 28.22 7.33 15.26
N PRO A 39 26.91 7.11 15.46
CA PRO A 39 25.95 7.18 14.38
C PRO A 39 26.06 8.55 13.72
N VAL A 40 26.43 8.57 12.44
CA VAL A 40 26.58 9.80 11.65
C VAL A 40 25.24 10.54 11.72
N PRO A 41 25.21 11.82 12.13
CA PRO A 41 23.98 12.59 12.18
C PRO A 41 23.33 12.58 10.79
N GLY A 42 22.17 11.94 10.68
CA GLY A 42 21.44 11.94 9.41
C GLY A 42 21.18 13.38 8.95
N SER A 43 21.24 13.61 7.63
CA SER A 43 21.00 14.93 7.05
C SER A 43 19.67 15.53 7.57
N SER A 44 19.54 16.86 7.55
CA SER A 44 18.30 17.52 8.03
C SER A 44 17.05 16.96 7.34
N VAL A 45 17.16 16.55 6.08
CA VAL A 45 16.13 15.83 5.32
C VAL A 45 15.80 14.47 5.94
N GLN A 46 16.80 13.66 6.30
CA GLN A 46 16.60 12.35 6.94
C GLN A 46 15.95 12.46 8.33
N ARG A 47 16.32 13.50 9.11
CA ARG A 47 15.69 13.77 10.42
C ARG A 47 14.24 14.21 10.28
N MET A 48 13.94 15.05 9.28
CA MET A 48 12.57 15.47 8.98
C MET A 48 11.73 14.28 8.49
N TRP A 49 12.27 13.45 7.59
CA TRP A 49 11.65 12.20 7.13
C TRP A 49 11.30 11.27 8.30
N LYS A 50 12.24 11.02 9.22
CA LYS A 50 11.98 10.18 10.40
C LYS A 50 10.91 10.75 11.32
N ARG A 51 10.78 12.07 11.42
CA ARG A 51 9.72 12.70 12.22
C ARG A 51 8.36 12.61 11.54
N LEU A 52 8.30 12.90 10.24
CA LEU A 52 7.08 12.85 9.43
C LEU A 52 6.51 11.44 9.36
N PHE A 53 7.32 10.44 9.02
CA PHE A 53 6.89 9.04 8.91
C PHE A 53 7.03 8.23 10.20
N GLY A 54 7.38 8.88 11.31
CA GLY A 54 7.43 8.27 12.64
C GLY A 54 6.36 8.84 13.55
N ARG A 55 6.60 10.05 14.08
CA ARG A 55 5.71 10.70 15.07
C ARG A 55 4.43 11.27 14.46
N TYR A 56 4.46 11.67 13.18
CA TYR A 56 3.34 12.32 12.49
C TYR A 56 2.77 11.48 11.35
N LEU A 57 2.95 10.15 11.40
CA LEU A 57 2.53 9.25 10.32
C LEU A 57 1.03 9.34 10.04
N LEU A 58 0.20 9.49 11.06
CA LEU A 58 -1.25 9.71 10.91
C LEU A 58 -1.54 11.01 10.13
N VAL A 59 -0.94 12.13 10.55
CA VAL A 59 -1.18 13.45 9.94
C VAL A 59 -0.71 13.47 8.49
N THR A 60 0.46 12.89 8.21
CA THR A 60 1.00 12.83 6.86
C THR A 60 0.15 11.95 5.95
N ASN A 61 -0.30 10.77 6.42
CA ASN A 61 -1.23 9.92 5.68
C ASN A 61 -2.53 10.68 5.38
N THR A 62 -3.16 11.30 6.38
CA THR A 62 -4.40 12.07 6.22
C THR A 62 -4.29 13.20 5.21
N ILE A 63 -3.27 14.05 5.33
CA ILE A 63 -3.08 15.19 4.41
C ILE A 63 -2.75 14.67 3.00
N SER A 64 -1.89 13.66 2.89
CA SER A 64 -1.51 13.09 1.59
C SER A 64 -2.71 12.46 0.87
N SER A 65 -3.58 11.74 1.59
CA SER A 65 -4.80 11.16 1.02
C SER A 65 -5.76 12.22 0.51
N GLY A 66 -5.96 13.31 1.28
CA GLY A 66 -6.77 14.45 0.83
C GLY A 66 -6.24 15.09 -0.44
N LEU A 67 -4.93 15.37 -0.50
CA LEU A 67 -4.29 15.97 -1.67
C LEU A 67 -4.32 15.05 -2.90
N LEU A 68 -4.09 13.75 -2.72
CA LEU A 68 -4.17 12.79 -3.81
C LEU A 68 -5.59 12.68 -4.36
N MET A 69 -6.61 12.73 -3.50
CA MET A 69 -8.00 12.71 -3.94
C MET A 69 -8.41 14.02 -4.63
N MET A 70 -7.96 15.17 -4.12
CA MET A 70 -8.13 16.48 -4.78
C MET A 70 -7.58 16.47 -6.20
N LEU A 71 -6.33 16.01 -6.37
CA LEU A 71 -5.68 15.94 -7.67
C LEU A 71 -6.37 14.92 -8.59
N GLY A 72 -6.78 13.78 -8.02
CA GLY A 72 -7.54 12.75 -8.74
C GLY A 72 -8.84 13.31 -9.33
N ASP A 73 -9.60 14.06 -8.54
CA ASP A 73 -10.86 14.65 -8.99
C ASP A 73 -10.67 15.75 -10.05
N VAL A 74 -9.66 16.62 -9.88
CA VAL A 74 -9.31 17.62 -10.91
C VAL A 74 -9.00 16.96 -12.26
N VAL A 75 -8.29 15.83 -12.24
CA VAL A 75 -7.98 15.08 -13.47
C VAL A 75 -9.21 14.37 -14.01
N ALA A 76 -10.03 13.75 -13.15
CA ALA A 76 -11.28 13.10 -13.54
C ALA A 76 -12.23 14.08 -14.24
N GLN A 77 -12.46 15.26 -13.65
CA GLN A 77 -13.26 16.32 -14.26
C GLN A 77 -12.69 16.75 -15.62
N LYS A 78 -11.37 16.92 -15.74
CA LYS A 78 -10.75 17.24 -17.05
C LYS A 78 -10.96 16.14 -18.10
N ILE A 79 -11.01 14.87 -17.70
CA ILE A 79 -11.34 13.75 -18.59
C ILE A 79 -12.80 13.86 -19.05
N GLU A 80 -13.72 14.11 -18.11
CA GLU A 80 -15.16 14.32 -18.40
C GLU A 80 -15.38 15.49 -19.37
N MET A 81 -14.75 16.64 -19.13
CA MET A 81 -14.88 17.83 -20.00
C MET A 81 -14.39 17.57 -21.43
N LYS A 82 -13.31 16.79 -21.58
CA LYS A 82 -12.80 16.41 -22.90
C LYS A 82 -13.74 15.44 -23.61
N ARG A 83 -14.29 14.48 -22.87
CA ARG A 83 -15.25 13.49 -23.39
C ARG A 83 -16.55 14.17 -23.86
N ASP A 84 -17.08 15.10 -23.08
CA ASP A 84 -18.34 15.80 -23.37
C ASP A 84 -18.19 16.91 -24.43
N GLY A 85 -16.98 17.11 -24.98
CA GLY A 85 -16.69 18.16 -25.97
C GLY A 85 -16.84 19.60 -25.44
N SER A 86 -17.03 19.76 -24.14
CA SER A 86 -17.43 21.02 -23.50
C SER A 86 -16.22 21.86 -23.13
N LYS A 87 -15.68 22.65 -24.07
CA LYS A 87 -14.51 23.52 -23.86
C LYS A 87 -14.73 24.65 -22.83
N GLN A 88 -15.97 24.94 -22.42
CA GLN A 88 -16.33 26.05 -21.53
C GLN A 88 -16.75 25.62 -20.11
N ARG A 89 -16.78 24.32 -19.80
CA ARG A 89 -17.13 23.89 -18.44
C ARG A 89 -16.01 24.38 -17.51
N GLU A 90 -16.34 24.90 -16.33
CA GLU A 90 -15.36 25.21 -15.30
C GLU A 90 -15.18 24.01 -14.37
N LEU A 91 -14.10 24.00 -13.59
CA LEU A 91 -13.91 22.98 -12.55
C LEU A 91 -14.97 23.18 -11.45
N ASP A 92 -15.63 22.08 -11.07
CA ASP A 92 -16.53 22.05 -9.93
C ASP A 92 -15.70 22.01 -8.64
N TRP A 93 -15.51 23.19 -8.05
CA TRP A 93 -14.79 23.36 -6.79
C TRP A 93 -15.51 22.75 -5.59
N TYR A 94 -16.84 22.66 -5.63
CA TYR A 94 -17.60 22.01 -4.57
C TYR A 94 -17.30 20.51 -4.56
N ARG A 95 -17.37 19.86 -5.72
CA ARG A 95 -16.98 18.46 -5.90
C ARG A 95 -15.53 18.19 -5.49
N ILE A 96 -14.59 19.05 -5.90
CA ILE A 96 -13.18 18.95 -5.48
C ILE A 96 -13.06 19.01 -3.96
N GLY A 97 -13.79 19.93 -3.32
CA GLY A 97 -13.84 20.06 -1.85
C GLY A 97 -14.36 18.80 -1.17
N CYS A 98 -15.48 18.25 -1.66
CA CYS A 98 -16.06 17.00 -1.17
C CYS A 98 -15.07 15.83 -1.29
N MET A 99 -14.48 15.63 -2.48
CA MET A 99 -13.49 14.57 -2.72
C MET A 99 -12.24 14.74 -1.85
N THR A 100 -11.78 15.97 -1.63
CA THR A 100 -10.67 16.25 -0.71
C THR A 100 -11.00 15.81 0.72
N LEU A 101 -12.20 16.15 1.21
CA LEU A 101 -12.67 15.77 2.54
C LEU A 101 -12.86 14.25 2.67
N VAL A 102 -13.33 13.58 1.62
CA VAL A 102 -13.34 12.10 1.55
C VAL A 102 -11.93 11.56 1.75
N GLY A 103 -10.93 12.05 1.00
CA GLY A 103 -9.54 11.62 1.16
C GLY A 103 -8.99 11.84 2.57
N ILE A 104 -9.31 12.98 3.19
CA ILE A 104 -8.95 13.28 4.59
C ILE A 104 -9.61 12.29 5.55
N SER A 105 -10.90 11.96 5.36
CA SER A 105 -11.62 11.01 6.22
C SER A 105 -11.06 9.58 6.11
N GLN A 106 -10.58 9.21 4.92
CA GLN A 106 -10.04 7.88 4.63
C GLN A 106 -8.65 7.68 5.24
N GLY A 107 -7.83 8.73 5.38
CA GLY A 107 -6.47 8.62 5.91
C GLY A 107 -6.36 7.98 7.31
N PRO A 108 -7.12 8.43 8.33
CA PRO A 108 -7.16 7.79 9.64
C PRO A 108 -7.68 6.35 9.59
N LEU A 109 -8.72 6.10 8.79
CA LEU A 109 -9.28 4.75 8.64
C LEU A 109 -8.23 3.78 8.11
N HIS A 110 -7.50 4.16 7.06
CA HIS A 110 -6.37 3.39 6.53
C HIS A 110 -5.28 3.18 7.59
N HIS A 111 -4.88 4.26 8.28
CA HIS A 111 -3.83 4.20 9.28
C HIS A 111 -4.14 3.17 10.39
N TYR A 112 -5.33 3.23 10.97
CA TYR A 112 -5.69 2.36 12.08
C TYR A 112 -5.95 0.91 11.66
N LEU A 113 -6.59 0.67 10.50
CA LEU A 113 -6.83 -0.69 10.00
C LEU A 113 -5.51 -1.40 9.65
N TYR A 114 -4.56 -0.69 9.02
CA TYR A 114 -3.26 -1.28 8.71
C TYR A 114 -2.42 -1.52 9.97
N LEU A 115 -2.47 -0.59 10.94
CA LEU A 115 -1.78 -0.77 12.22
C LEU A 115 -2.37 -1.95 13.01
N TRP A 116 -3.68 -2.15 12.95
CA TRP A 116 -4.32 -3.34 13.51
C TRP A 116 -3.87 -4.63 12.79
N MET A 117 -3.88 -4.64 11.46
CA MET A 117 -3.46 -5.79 10.65
C MET A 117 -2.00 -6.17 10.92
N ASP A 118 -1.10 -5.19 11.04
CA ASP A 118 0.31 -5.43 11.35
C ASP A 118 0.54 -5.98 12.76
N ARG A 119 -0.31 -5.62 13.72
CA ARG A 119 -0.29 -6.21 15.07
C ARG A 119 -0.88 -7.61 15.10
N ALA A 120 -1.94 -7.86 14.33
CA ALA A 120 -2.60 -9.16 14.25
C ALA A 120 -1.74 -10.20 13.52
N LEU A 121 -0.98 -9.77 12.50
CA LEU A 121 -0.13 -10.62 11.68
C LEU A 121 1.32 -10.08 11.63
N PRO A 122 2.10 -10.26 12.70
CA PRO A 122 3.48 -9.82 12.72
C PRO A 122 4.36 -10.70 11.82
N GLY A 123 5.36 -10.09 11.18
CA GLY A 123 6.36 -10.77 10.36
C GLY A 123 6.15 -10.66 8.85
N THR A 124 7.11 -11.20 8.11
CA THR A 124 7.25 -11.05 6.65
C THR A 124 7.33 -12.39 5.91
N ALA A 125 7.04 -13.50 6.59
CA ALA A 125 6.97 -14.81 5.95
C ALA A 125 5.89 -14.81 4.85
N ILE A 126 6.11 -15.56 3.76
CA ILE A 126 5.20 -15.61 2.61
C ILE A 126 3.76 -15.94 3.05
N ARG A 127 3.60 -16.89 3.99
CA ARG A 127 2.28 -17.22 4.57
C ARG A 127 1.62 -16.02 5.26
N THR A 128 2.38 -15.21 6.00
CA THR A 128 1.89 -13.99 6.64
C THR A 128 1.50 -12.95 5.61
N VAL A 129 2.31 -12.77 4.55
CA VAL A 129 2.01 -11.83 3.46
C VAL A 129 0.74 -12.22 2.72
N LEU A 130 0.58 -13.51 2.37
CA LEU A 130 -0.64 -14.00 1.72
C LEU A 130 -1.87 -13.85 2.62
N ALA A 131 -1.74 -14.08 3.92
CA ALA A 131 -2.82 -13.84 4.87
C ALA A 131 -3.21 -12.36 4.96
N LYS A 132 -2.22 -11.44 4.95
CA LYS A 132 -2.48 -9.99 4.90
C LYS A 132 -3.20 -9.58 3.63
N ILE A 133 -2.77 -10.09 2.47
CA ILE A 133 -3.45 -9.83 1.19
C ILE A 133 -4.90 -10.34 1.25
N GLY A 134 -5.13 -11.53 1.79
CA GLY A 134 -6.49 -12.06 1.97
C GLY A 134 -7.35 -11.16 2.86
N ILE A 135 -6.85 -10.74 4.03
CA ILE A 135 -7.59 -9.85 4.93
C ILE A 135 -7.86 -8.50 4.26
N ASP A 136 -6.86 -7.93 3.60
CA ASP A 136 -6.98 -6.67 2.89
C ASP A 136 -8.11 -6.73 1.87
N GLN A 137 -8.07 -7.72 0.98
CA GLN A 137 -9.03 -7.80 -0.11
C GLN A 137 -10.44 -8.23 0.32
N PHE A 138 -10.58 -9.14 1.29
CA PHE A 138 -11.89 -9.66 1.70
C PHE A 138 -12.58 -8.88 2.82
N ALA A 139 -11.83 -8.12 3.62
CA ALA A 139 -12.40 -7.36 4.74
C ALA A 139 -12.13 -5.87 4.62
N ILE A 140 -10.87 -5.47 4.40
CA ILE A 140 -10.49 -4.06 4.45
C ILE A 140 -10.98 -3.31 3.20
N SER A 141 -10.79 -3.84 2.00
CA SER A 141 -11.25 -3.24 0.74
C SER A 141 -12.77 -3.00 0.72
N PRO A 142 -13.64 -3.96 1.07
CA PRO A 142 -15.08 -3.70 1.19
C PRO A 142 -15.43 -2.56 2.16
N ILE A 143 -14.73 -2.46 3.29
CA ILE A 143 -14.92 -1.39 4.27
C ILE A 143 -14.52 -0.04 3.66
N PHE A 144 -13.37 0.04 2.97
CA PHE A 144 -12.93 1.27 2.33
C PHE A 144 -13.85 1.71 1.20
N ILE A 145 -14.30 0.81 0.33
CA ILE A 145 -15.20 1.14 -0.77
C ILE A 145 -16.54 1.66 -0.21
N THR A 146 -17.09 0.97 0.78
CA THR A 146 -18.35 1.37 1.43
C THR A 146 -18.23 2.74 2.08
N THR A 147 -17.17 2.96 2.87
CA THR A 147 -16.95 4.25 3.55
C THR A 147 -16.63 5.37 2.56
N TYR A 148 -15.91 5.09 1.47
CA TYR A 148 -15.66 6.03 0.38
C TYR A 148 -16.98 6.51 -0.24
N LEU A 149 -17.84 5.59 -0.68
CA LEU A 149 -19.11 5.94 -1.32
C LEU A 149 -20.06 6.67 -0.35
N TYR A 150 -20.20 6.20 0.90
CA TYR A 150 -21.02 6.90 1.90
C TYR A 150 -20.49 8.29 2.22
N SER A 151 -19.18 8.43 2.50
CA SER A 151 -18.61 9.74 2.84
C SER A 151 -18.73 10.72 1.68
N ALA A 152 -18.49 10.27 0.44
CA ALA A 152 -18.68 11.07 -0.75
C ALA A 152 -20.13 11.52 -0.90
N GLY A 153 -21.09 10.59 -0.86
CA GLY A 153 -22.51 10.91 -0.99
C GLY A 153 -23.02 11.87 0.08
N ILE A 154 -22.65 11.65 1.35
CA ILE A 154 -23.05 12.53 2.46
C ILE A 154 -22.46 13.94 2.28
N LEU A 155 -21.20 14.06 1.86
CA LEU A 155 -20.55 15.36 1.65
C LEU A 155 -21.12 16.12 0.45
N GLU A 156 -21.57 15.40 -0.58
CA GLU A 156 -22.30 15.93 -1.74
C GLU A 156 -23.76 16.30 -1.42
N GLY A 157 -24.24 16.02 -0.20
CA GLY A 157 -25.59 16.37 0.24
C GLY A 157 -26.66 15.32 -0.08
N ASN A 158 -26.26 14.10 -0.46
CA ASN A 158 -27.19 13.01 -0.72
C ASN A 158 -27.80 12.47 0.58
N SER A 159 -29.05 12.02 0.50
CA SER A 159 -29.69 11.29 1.58
C SER A 159 -29.04 9.90 1.78
N ILE A 160 -29.19 9.33 2.97
CA ILE A 160 -28.69 7.97 3.27
C ILE A 160 -29.24 6.94 2.28
N ARG A 161 -30.51 7.07 1.88
CA ARG A 161 -31.12 6.17 0.90
C ARG A 161 -30.40 6.23 -0.45
N GLN A 162 -30.15 7.43 -0.97
CA GLN A 162 -29.40 7.62 -2.21
C GLN A 162 -27.97 7.07 -2.12
N CYS A 163 -27.31 7.22 -0.96
CA CYS A 163 -25.99 6.63 -0.74
C CYS A 163 -26.02 5.10 -0.78
N THR A 164 -27.02 4.48 -0.17
CA THR A 164 -27.21 3.01 -0.20
C THR A 164 -27.47 2.51 -1.62
N ASP A 165 -28.33 3.21 -2.37
CA ASP A 165 -28.62 2.89 -3.76
C ASP A 165 -27.34 2.99 -4.61
N GLU A 166 -26.54 4.05 -4.42
CA GLU A 166 -25.26 4.22 -5.12
C GLU A 166 -24.23 3.14 -4.79
N ILE A 167 -24.17 2.67 -3.54
CA ILE A 167 -23.32 1.54 -3.15
C ILE A 167 -23.75 0.28 -3.87
N THR A 168 -25.05 -0.01 -3.89
CA THR A 168 -25.58 -1.18 -4.57
C THR A 168 -25.22 -1.17 -6.06
N ASP A 169 -25.25 0.01 -6.67
CA ASP A 169 -24.95 0.20 -8.09
C ASP A 169 -23.45 0.12 -8.43
N LYS A 170 -22.57 0.68 -7.59
CA LYS A 170 -21.16 0.91 -7.93
C LYS A 170 -20.18 0.01 -7.20
N PHE A 171 -20.57 -0.60 -6.09
CA PHE A 171 -19.67 -1.41 -5.26
C PHE A 171 -19.03 -2.53 -6.07
N ALA A 172 -19.81 -3.27 -6.87
CA ALA A 172 -19.31 -4.37 -7.68
C ALA A 172 -18.22 -3.93 -8.66
N THR A 173 -18.45 -2.84 -9.40
CA THR A 173 -17.44 -2.31 -10.33
C THR A 173 -16.17 -1.92 -9.59
N ILE A 174 -16.30 -1.14 -8.51
CA ILE A 174 -15.14 -0.64 -7.77
C ILE A 174 -14.38 -1.82 -7.16
N TYR A 175 -15.08 -2.81 -6.60
CA TYR A 175 -14.48 -3.97 -5.97
C TYR A 175 -13.74 -4.86 -6.99
N VAL A 176 -14.32 -5.10 -8.17
CA VAL A 176 -13.63 -5.82 -9.25
C VAL A 176 -12.40 -5.05 -9.71
N ALA A 177 -12.50 -3.73 -9.88
CA ALA A 177 -11.35 -2.90 -10.22
C ALA A 177 -10.26 -2.95 -9.14
N ASP A 178 -10.63 -2.95 -7.85
CA ASP A 178 -9.71 -3.11 -6.71
C ASP A 178 -8.90 -4.41 -6.83
N TRP A 179 -9.59 -5.52 -7.09
CA TRP A 179 -8.98 -6.84 -7.31
C TRP A 179 -8.10 -6.92 -8.58
N MET A 180 -8.42 -6.14 -9.62
CA MET A 180 -7.62 -6.09 -10.84
C MET A 180 -6.39 -5.20 -10.67
N VAL A 181 -6.44 -4.19 -9.80
CA VAL A 181 -5.36 -3.21 -9.62
C VAL A 181 -4.41 -3.67 -8.52
N TRP A 182 -4.89 -3.94 -7.31
CA TRP A 182 -4.02 -4.05 -6.14
C TRP A 182 -3.22 -5.36 -6.04
N PRO A 183 -3.80 -6.55 -6.18
CA PRO A 183 -3.02 -7.79 -6.12
C PRO A 183 -1.87 -7.84 -7.14
N PRO A 184 -2.07 -7.50 -8.44
CA PRO A 184 -0.96 -7.44 -9.40
C PRO A 184 0.06 -6.34 -9.07
N THR A 185 -0.42 -5.17 -8.64
CA THR A 185 0.44 -4.05 -8.22
C THR A 185 1.32 -4.45 -7.03
N GLN A 186 0.76 -5.08 -6.01
CA GLN A 186 1.51 -5.54 -4.83
C GLN A 186 2.50 -6.64 -5.20
N PHE A 187 2.14 -7.53 -6.12
CA PHE A 187 3.08 -8.53 -6.64
C PHE A 187 4.31 -7.86 -7.28
N ILE A 188 4.11 -6.90 -8.20
CA ILE A 188 5.21 -6.16 -8.84
C ILE A 188 6.02 -5.38 -7.79
N ASN A 189 5.34 -4.72 -6.85
CA ASN A 189 5.95 -3.91 -5.81
C ASN A 189 6.92 -4.70 -4.92
N PHE A 190 6.52 -5.90 -4.50
CA PHE A 190 7.34 -6.73 -3.60
C PHE A 190 8.33 -7.63 -4.33
N TYR A 191 7.96 -8.17 -5.49
CA TYR A 191 8.77 -9.13 -6.23
C TYR A 191 9.82 -8.46 -7.12
N TRP A 192 9.42 -7.46 -7.90
CA TRP A 192 10.28 -6.87 -8.94
C TRP A 192 10.98 -5.59 -8.48
N LEU A 193 10.30 -4.73 -7.71
CA LEU A 193 10.84 -3.42 -7.38
C LEU A 193 11.80 -3.45 -6.17
N SER A 194 12.96 -2.81 -6.38
CA SER A 194 13.88 -2.48 -5.29
C SER A 194 13.20 -1.55 -4.28
N PRO A 195 13.45 -1.70 -2.96
CA PRO A 195 12.81 -0.89 -1.91
C PRO A 195 12.85 0.63 -2.14
N LYS A 196 13.86 1.13 -2.85
CA LYS A 196 14.03 2.56 -3.17
C LYS A 196 12.92 3.13 -4.07
N TYR A 197 12.32 2.32 -4.94
CA TYR A 197 11.32 2.76 -5.93
C TYR A 197 9.88 2.45 -5.55
N ARG A 198 9.67 1.58 -4.54
CA ARG A 198 8.35 1.08 -4.13
C ARG A 198 7.35 2.18 -3.79
N VAL A 199 7.78 3.17 -3.01
CA VAL A 199 6.90 4.29 -2.59
C VAL A 199 6.43 5.11 -3.78
N LEU A 200 7.33 5.43 -4.71
CA LEU A 200 6.99 6.20 -5.91
C LEU A 200 6.02 5.42 -6.80
N TYR A 201 6.28 4.13 -6.99
CA TYR A 201 5.42 3.25 -7.79
C TYR A 201 4.00 3.16 -7.21
N ILE A 202 3.89 2.83 -5.91
CA ILE A 202 2.59 2.70 -5.24
C ILE A 202 1.83 4.02 -5.30
N ASN A 203 2.46 5.16 -4.99
CA ASN A 203 1.79 6.46 -5.06
C ASN A 203 1.30 6.80 -6.48
N GLY A 204 2.04 6.38 -7.51
CA GLY A 204 1.62 6.54 -8.91
C GLY A 204 0.37 5.73 -9.24
N ILE A 205 0.33 4.45 -8.84
CA ILE A 205 -0.87 3.61 -9.01
C ILE A 205 -2.05 4.14 -8.18
N THR A 206 -1.80 4.56 -6.94
CA THR A 206 -2.83 5.20 -6.09
C THR A 206 -3.43 6.43 -6.76
N MET A 207 -2.62 7.27 -7.42
CA MET A 207 -3.14 8.43 -8.15
C MET A 207 -4.07 8.00 -9.29
N LEU A 208 -3.67 7.00 -10.09
CA LEU A 208 -4.52 6.46 -11.16
C LEU A 208 -5.83 5.88 -10.62
N TYR A 209 -5.76 5.15 -9.50
CA TYR A 209 -6.93 4.59 -8.86
C TYR A 209 -7.86 5.67 -8.30
N ASN A 210 -7.34 6.74 -7.71
CA ASN A 210 -8.15 7.87 -7.25
C ASN A 210 -8.85 8.58 -8.42
N ILE A 211 -8.16 8.78 -9.55
CA ILE A 211 -8.79 9.32 -10.77
C ILE A 211 -9.96 8.44 -11.20
N PHE A 212 -9.75 7.12 -11.23
CA PHE A 212 -10.78 6.14 -11.55
C PHE A 212 -11.97 6.21 -10.56
N LEU A 213 -11.71 6.25 -9.26
CA LEU A 213 -12.74 6.36 -8.22
C LEU A 213 -13.57 7.64 -8.40
N CYS A 214 -12.91 8.80 -8.52
CA CYS A 214 -13.59 10.08 -8.74
C CYS A 214 -14.42 10.06 -10.02
N TYR A 215 -13.93 9.44 -11.10
CA TYR A 215 -14.66 9.30 -12.35
C TYR A 215 -15.89 8.40 -12.19
N ILE A 216 -15.75 7.18 -11.65
CA ILE A 216 -16.86 6.24 -11.41
C ILE A 216 -17.90 6.83 -10.44
N LYS A 217 -17.45 7.58 -9.43
CA LYS A 217 -18.37 8.23 -8.48
C LYS A 217 -19.32 9.21 -9.17
N HIS A 218 -18.92 9.83 -10.28
CA HIS A 218 -19.72 10.85 -10.97
C HIS A 218 -20.20 10.45 -12.36
N ASN A 219 -19.85 9.25 -12.83
CA ASN A 219 -20.25 8.74 -14.13
C ASN A 219 -20.78 7.31 -14.00
N ASP A 220 -21.72 6.95 -14.88
CA ASP A 220 -22.43 5.66 -14.83
C ASP A 220 -21.99 4.68 -15.91
N ASP A 221 -20.92 5.00 -16.63
CA ASP A 221 -20.52 4.29 -17.85
C ASP A 221 -20.01 2.88 -17.62
N PHE A 222 -19.49 2.59 -16.42
CA PHE A 222 -18.87 1.33 -16.07
C PHE A 222 -19.61 0.67 -14.90
N ARG A 223 -20.91 0.41 -15.06
CA ARG A 223 -21.67 -0.38 -14.08
C ARG A 223 -21.61 -1.86 -14.46
N ILE A 224 -21.00 -2.69 -13.62
CA ILE A 224 -21.13 -4.15 -13.75
C ILE A 224 -22.56 -4.49 -13.31
N ARG A 225 -23.48 -4.60 -14.27
CA ARG A 225 -24.80 -5.19 -14.01
C ARG A 225 -24.64 -6.69 -13.97
N PHE A 226 -24.79 -7.27 -12.78
CA PHE A 226 -25.16 -8.68 -12.67
C PHE A 226 -26.65 -8.81 -13.07
N ASP A 227 -26.99 -8.50 -14.32
CA ASP A 227 -28.35 -8.74 -14.82
C ASP A 227 -28.55 -10.25 -14.90
N GLU A 228 -29.28 -10.78 -13.93
CA GLU A 228 -30.33 -11.79 -14.05
C GLU A 228 -30.15 -12.85 -15.16
N SER A 229 -29.05 -13.59 -15.13
CA SER A 229 -28.90 -14.81 -15.93
C SER A 229 -29.58 -16.00 -15.26
N ASP A 230 -30.88 -15.92 -14.91
CA ASP A 230 -31.69 -17.09 -14.48
C ASP A 230 -33.25 -16.93 -14.53
N SER A 231 -33.83 -15.88 -15.11
CA SER A 231 -35.31 -15.80 -15.30
C SER A 231 -35.82 -16.09 -16.72
N VAL A 232 -34.93 -16.51 -17.65
CA VAL A 232 -35.33 -17.04 -18.98
C VAL A 232 -34.83 -18.47 -19.15
N THR A 233 -35.16 -19.36 -18.22
CA THR A 233 -35.44 -20.79 -18.50
C THR A 233 -36.19 -21.39 -17.31
N LYS A 234 -37.50 -21.13 -17.19
CA LYS A 234 -38.54 -22.08 -16.79
C LYS A 234 -39.92 -21.43 -16.81
#